data_AF-A0A7R9YGH4-F1
#
_entry.id   AF-A0A7R9YGH4-F1
#
_cell.length_a   1.000
_cell.length_b   1.000
_cell.length_c   1.000
_cell.angle_alpha   90.00
_cell.angle_beta   90.00
_cell.angle_gamma   90.00
#
_symmetry.space_group_name_H-M   'P 1'
#
loop_
_entity.id
_entity.type
_entity.pdbx_description
1 polymer ?
#
loop_
_entity_poly.entity_id
_entity_poly.type
_entity_poly.pdbx_seq_one_letter_code
_entity_poly.pdbx_strand_id
1 'polypeptide(L)'
;RAPEQSRMAMLARLARRVAPPPASAARQLSSGSKTFTVEFEKPFDAYLCDGPGMTSVETTTEDVLGLWKTMYKMRRMELAADQLYKSKQIRGFCHLYDGQEAVCVGMEAAITWKDSIITAYR
;
A
#
# COMPACT_ATOMS: atom_id res chain seq x y z
N ARG A 1 -6.61 33.50 -41.35
CA ARG A 1 -6.45 34.23 -40.06
C ARG A 1 -7.86 34.71 -39.66
N ALA A 2 -8.60 34.14 -38.71
CA ALA A 2 -8.25 33.33 -37.55
C ALA A 2 -9.37 32.32 -37.21
N PRO A 3 -9.03 31.05 -36.91
CA PRO A 3 -9.92 30.15 -36.18
C PRO A 3 -9.26 29.49 -34.95
N GLU A 4 -8.12 29.98 -34.48
CA GLU A 4 -7.34 29.34 -33.40
C GLU A 4 -7.89 29.58 -31.98
N GLN A 5 -8.62 30.67 -31.76
CA GLN A 5 -9.08 31.03 -30.41
C GLN A 5 -10.25 30.18 -29.89
N SER A 6 -11.03 29.56 -30.78
CA SER A 6 -12.21 28.77 -30.38
C SER A 6 -11.88 27.33 -29.97
N ARG A 7 -10.79 26.75 -30.49
CA ARG A 7 -10.34 25.40 -30.11
C ARG A 7 -9.70 25.34 -28.72
N MET A 8 -9.02 26.41 -28.31
CA MET A 8 -8.41 26.51 -26.97
C MET A 8 -9.46 26.65 -25.85
N ALA A 9 -10.59 27.28 -26.13
CA ALA A 9 -11.67 27.43 -25.16
C ALA A 9 -12.44 26.11 -24.91
N MET A 10 -12.52 25.22 -25.90
CA MET A 10 -13.21 23.93 -25.77
C MET A 10 -12.36 22.91 -24.99
N LEU A 11 -11.04 22.92 -25.17
CA LEU A 11 -10.11 22.07 -24.41
C LEU A 11 -10.00 22.49 -22.93
N ALA A 12 -10.15 23.78 -22.63
CA ALA A 12 -10.14 24.29 -21.26
C ALA A 12 -11.37 23.87 -20.43
N ARG A 13 -12.48 23.45 -21.07
CA ARG A 13 -13.72 23.01 -20.40
C ARG A 13 -13.75 21.53 -20.04
N LEU A 14 -12.87 20.70 -20.61
CA LEU A 14 -12.74 19.28 -20.25
C LEU A 14 -11.78 19.04 -19.06
N ALA A 15 -10.99 20.04 -18.68
CA ALA A 15 -10.16 20.00 -17.48
C ALA A 15 -10.98 20.35 -16.21
N ARG A 16 -12.12 19.68 -16.00
CA ARG A 16 -12.77 19.71 -14.69
C ARG A 16 -11.90 18.86 -13.78
N ARG A 17 -11.03 19.54 -13.02
CA ARG A 17 -10.22 18.94 -11.94
C ARG A 17 -11.12 18.01 -11.12
N VAL A 18 -10.91 16.71 -11.27
CA VAL A 18 -11.36 15.74 -10.27
C VAL A 18 -10.47 16.03 -9.07
N ALA A 19 -11.05 16.66 -8.04
CA ALA A 19 -10.35 16.85 -6.79
C ALA A 19 -9.96 15.45 -6.27
N PRO A 20 -8.71 15.24 -5.83
CA PRO A 20 -8.36 13.99 -5.17
C PRO A 20 -9.26 13.85 -3.94
N PRO A 21 -9.81 12.66 -3.66
CA PRO A 21 -10.55 12.45 -2.43
C PRO A 21 -9.64 12.82 -1.24
N PRO A 22 -10.18 13.38 -0.15
CA PRO A 22 -9.39 13.67 1.03
C PRO A 22 -8.70 12.38 1.49
N ALA A 23 -7.39 12.45 1.68
CA ALA A 23 -6.52 11.35 2.13
C ALA A 23 -6.76 10.98 3.60
N SER A 24 -8.02 10.77 3.99
CA SER A 24 -8.41 10.46 5.36
C SER A 24 -9.55 9.44 5.36
N ALA A 25 -9.21 8.22 4.97
CA ALA A 25 -9.96 7.03 5.33
C ALA A 25 -9.03 5.83 5.59
N ALA A 26 -7.73 6.07 5.81
CA ALA A 26 -6.90 5.07 6.45
C ALA A 26 -7.44 4.85 7.88
N ARG A 27 -7.60 3.59 8.27
CA ARG A 27 -8.14 3.19 9.57
C ARG A 27 -7.28 3.81 10.66
N GLN A 28 -7.73 4.92 11.26
CA GLN A 28 -6.98 5.64 12.28
C GLN A 28 -6.76 4.71 13.49
N LEU A 29 -5.54 4.20 13.60
CA LEU A 29 -5.01 3.71 14.86
C LEU A 29 -4.50 4.94 15.62
N SER A 30 -5.30 5.43 16.58
CA SER A 30 -4.84 6.00 17.86
C SER A 30 -5.43 7.34 18.29
N SER A 31 -5.52 7.51 19.61
CA SER A 31 -5.47 8.78 20.29
C SER A 31 -4.16 8.87 21.10
N GLY A 32 -3.18 9.59 20.55
CA GLY A 32 -2.02 10.13 21.29
C GLY A 32 -0.69 9.38 21.11
N SER A 33 0.19 9.87 20.22
CA SER A 33 1.62 9.54 20.24
C SER A 33 2.47 10.52 19.42
N LYS A 34 3.78 10.56 19.71
CA LYS A 34 4.78 11.39 19.03
C LYS A 34 4.99 10.89 17.61
N THR A 35 4.88 11.80 16.64
CA THR A 35 5.17 11.51 15.24
C THR A 35 6.68 11.56 14.97
N PHE A 36 7.14 10.74 14.03
CA PHE A 36 8.49 10.80 13.49
C PHE A 36 8.47 10.55 11.98
N THR A 37 9.52 11.01 11.30
CA THR A 37 9.61 10.93 9.83
C THR A 37 10.52 9.77 9.43
N VAL A 38 10.06 8.96 8.48
CA VAL A 38 10.84 7.90 7.83
C VAL A 38 11.19 8.37 6.42
N GLU A 39 12.48 8.35 6.08
CA GLU A 39 12.97 8.73 4.75
C GLU A 39 13.28 7.50 3.90
N PHE A 40 13.02 7.60 2.60
CA PHE A 40 13.29 6.57 1.61
C PHE A 40 14.44 7.03 0.71
N GLU A 41 15.49 6.21 0.62
CA GLU A 41 16.72 6.56 -0.11
C GLU A 41 16.52 6.69 -1.63
N LYS A 42 15.57 5.93 -2.19
CA LYS A 42 15.34 5.88 -3.64
C LYS A 42 13.89 6.24 -3.98
N PRO A 43 13.68 7.21 -4.90
CA PRO A 43 12.36 7.44 -5.47
C PRO A 43 11.92 6.22 -6.29
N PHE A 44 10.61 6.00 -6.36
CA PHE A 44 10.04 4.96 -7.21
C PHE A 44 10.14 5.35 -8.68
N ASP A 45 10.54 4.40 -9.52
CA ASP A 45 10.55 4.60 -10.97
C ASP A 45 9.12 4.73 -11.50
N ALA A 46 8.84 5.84 -12.19
CA ALA A 46 7.54 6.13 -12.77
C ALA A 46 7.54 5.90 -14.28
N TYR A 47 6.43 5.37 -14.81
CA TYR A 47 6.24 5.18 -16.24
C TYR A 47 4.88 5.73 -16.68
N LEU A 48 4.90 6.71 -17.59
CA LEU A 48 3.70 7.41 -18.10
C LEU A 48 2.84 8.10 -17.02
N CYS A 49 3.43 8.42 -15.86
CA CYS A 49 2.78 9.19 -14.80
C CYS A 49 3.82 10.02 -14.02
N ASP A 50 3.32 11.00 -13.26
CA ASP A 50 4.13 11.64 -12.23
C ASP A 50 4.32 10.63 -11.09
N GLY A 51 5.58 10.34 -10.75
CA GLY A 51 5.90 9.42 -9.66
C GLY A 51 5.42 9.95 -8.30
N PRO A 52 5.36 9.11 -7.26
CA PRO A 52 5.09 9.58 -5.91
C PRO A 52 6.21 10.54 -5.50
N GLY A 53 5.93 11.84 -5.51
CA GLY A 53 6.91 12.89 -5.19
C GLY A 53 7.32 12.95 -3.72
N MET A 54 7.00 11.91 -2.95
CA MET A 54 7.16 11.84 -1.51
C MET A 54 8.24 10.83 -1.17
N THR A 55 9.40 11.33 -0.76
CA THR A 55 10.56 10.53 -0.29
C THR A 55 10.58 10.38 1.22
N SER A 56 9.56 10.88 1.93
CA SER A 56 9.45 10.76 3.38
C SER A 56 8.00 10.58 3.82
N VAL A 57 7.77 9.78 4.85
CA VAL A 57 6.45 9.52 5.43
C VAL A 57 6.50 9.83 6.92
N GLU A 58 5.55 10.63 7.39
CA GLU A 58 5.33 10.81 8.83
C GLU A 58 4.51 9.65 9.38
N THR A 59 4.95 9.07 10.50
CA THR A 59 4.27 7.94 11.15
C THR A 59 4.39 8.03 12.67
N THR A 60 3.65 7.18 13.37
CA THR A 60 3.68 7.05 14.82
C THR A 60 4.37 5.74 15.22
N THR A 61 4.80 5.64 16.48
CA THR A 61 5.44 4.41 16.98
C THR A 61 4.44 3.24 17.01
N GLU A 62 3.18 3.54 17.28
CA GLU A 62 2.06 2.62 17.40
C GLU A 62 1.70 2.03 16.04
N ASP A 63 1.69 2.85 14.99
CA ASP A 63 1.46 2.39 13.63
C ASP A 63 2.55 1.41 13.20
N VAL A 64 3.82 1.82 13.33
CA VAL A 64 4.96 0.97 12.97
C VAL A 64 4.98 -0.33 13.78
N LEU A 65 4.70 -0.26 15.08
CA LEU A 65 4.61 -1.45 15.93
C LEU A 65 3.42 -2.34 15.55
N GLY A 66 2.30 -1.75 15.13
CA GLY A 66 1.12 -2.47 14.62
C GLY A 66 1.41 -3.22 13.33
N LEU A 67 2.09 -2.56 12.38
CA LEU A 67 2.56 -3.18 11.14
C LEU A 67 3.54 -4.33 11.44
N TRP A 68 4.53 -4.08 12.29
CA TRP A 68 5.52 -5.09 12.68
C TRP A 68 4.88 -6.30 13.36
N LYS A 69 3.95 -6.11 14.30
CA LYS A 69 3.23 -7.22 14.96
C LYS A 69 2.47 -8.08 13.95
N THR A 70 1.86 -7.45 12.95
CA THR A 70 1.11 -8.15 11.91
C THR A 70 2.06 -8.96 11.02
N MET A 71 3.12 -8.35 10.51
CA MET A 71 4.14 -9.04 9.71
C MET A 71 4.79 -10.19 10.47
N TYR A 72 5.15 -9.97 11.74
CA TYR A 72 5.74 -11.01 12.59
C TYR A 72 4.80 -12.20 12.78
N LYS A 73 3.50 -11.94 13.02
CA LYS A 73 2.49 -13.00 13.15
C LYS A 73 2.37 -13.82 11.87
N MET A 74 2.35 -13.16 10.70
CA MET A 74 2.34 -13.84 9.41
C MET A 74 3.57 -14.73 9.24
N ARG A 75 4.78 -14.20 9.48
CA ARG A 75 6.02 -15.00 9.45
C ARG A 75 5.93 -16.24 10.33
N ARG A 76 5.43 -16.11 11.56
CA ARG A 76 5.30 -17.25 12.50
C ARG A 76 4.31 -18.30 12.00
N MET A 77 3.21 -17.86 11.37
CA MET A 77 2.23 -18.75 10.76
C MET A 77 2.84 -19.54 9.60
N GLU A 78 3.58 -18.89 8.71
CA GLU A 78 4.27 -19.54 7.58
C GLU A 78 5.32 -20.56 8.04
N LEU A 79 6.12 -20.20 9.05
CA LEU A 79 7.10 -21.13 9.64
C LEU A 79 6.43 -22.34 10.31
N ALA A 80 5.25 -22.16 10.90
CA ALA A 80 4.47 -23.27 11.45
C ALA A 80 3.90 -24.15 10.32
N ALA A 81 3.41 -23.54 9.23
CA ALA A 81 2.96 -24.27 8.04
C ALA A 81 4.10 -25.11 7.42
N ASP A 82 5.32 -24.58 7.34
CA ASP A 82 6.52 -25.34 6.92
C ASP A 82 6.77 -26.57 7.81
N GLN A 83 6.70 -26.41 9.14
CA GLN A 83 6.88 -27.51 10.08
C GLN A 83 5.79 -28.59 9.93
N LEU A 84 4.54 -28.18 9.74
CA LEU A 84 3.40 -29.08 9.55
C LEU A 84 3.45 -29.78 8.18
N TYR A 85 3.99 -29.11 7.16
CA TYR A 85 4.22 -29.71 5.85
C TYR A 85 5.32 -30.78 5.92
N LYS A 86 6.44 -30.49 6.60
CA LYS A 86 7.53 -31.44 6.82
C LYS A 86 7.10 -32.66 7.64
N SER A 87 6.24 -32.48 8.63
CA SER A 87 5.65 -33.57 9.43
C SER A 87 4.53 -34.33 8.72
N LYS A 88 4.25 -34.02 7.44
CA LYS A 88 3.22 -34.65 6.58
C LYS A 88 1.78 -34.48 7.08
N GLN A 89 1.55 -33.52 7.97
CA GLN A 89 0.21 -33.13 8.40
C GLN A 89 -0.48 -32.25 7.37
N ILE A 90 0.27 -31.38 6.67
CA ILE A 90 -0.18 -30.70 5.45
C ILE A 90 0.32 -31.51 4.23
N ARG A 91 -0.55 -31.73 3.25
CA ARG A 91 -0.27 -32.49 2.02
C ARG A 91 -0.60 -31.65 0.78
N GLY A 92 -0.09 -32.08 -0.37
CA GLY A 92 -0.32 -31.37 -1.64
C GLY A 92 0.60 -30.15 -1.77
N PHE A 93 0.07 -29.03 -2.24
CA PHE A 93 0.85 -27.80 -2.44
C PHE A 93 0.85 -26.93 -1.18
N CYS A 94 1.98 -26.26 -0.92
CA CYS A 94 2.14 -25.30 0.17
C CYS A 94 3.05 -24.16 -0.31
N HIS A 95 2.48 -22.98 -0.56
CA HIS A 95 3.21 -21.80 -1.04
C HIS A 95 3.33 -20.79 0.10
N LEU A 96 4.53 -20.68 0.67
CA LEU A 96 4.76 -19.84 1.84
C LEU A 96 5.03 -18.39 1.43
N TYR A 97 4.44 -17.42 2.13
CA TYR A 97 4.65 -15.99 1.84
C TYR A 97 5.76 -15.35 2.71
N ASP A 98 6.57 -16.16 3.40
CA ASP A 98 7.60 -15.63 4.30
C ASP A 98 8.67 -14.85 3.52
N GLY A 99 8.95 -13.63 3.98
CA GLY A 99 9.85 -12.67 3.31
C GLY A 99 9.14 -11.62 2.45
N GLN A 100 7.83 -11.73 2.24
CA GLN A 100 7.03 -10.76 1.47
C GLN A 100 5.99 -10.03 2.33
N GLU A 101 6.04 -10.15 3.66
CA GLU A 101 4.98 -9.68 4.56
C GLU A 101 4.69 -8.18 4.46
N ALA A 102 5.71 -7.38 4.13
CA ALA A 102 5.58 -5.94 3.96
C ALA A 102 4.64 -5.58 2.79
N VAL A 103 4.51 -6.43 1.78
CA VAL A 103 3.68 -6.18 0.61
C VAL A 103 2.19 -6.24 1.01
N CYS A 104 1.72 -7.36 1.56
CA CYS A 104 0.30 -7.48 1.93
C CYS A 104 -0.07 -6.56 3.11
N VAL A 105 0.79 -6.44 4.12
CA VAL A 105 0.50 -5.59 5.29
C VAL A 105 0.53 -4.12 4.92
N GLY A 106 1.47 -3.71 4.05
CA GLY A 106 1.52 -2.35 3.53
C GLY A 106 0.32 -2.02 2.63
N MET A 107 -0.08 -2.94 1.75
CA MET A 107 -1.28 -2.79 0.93
C MET A 107 -2.54 -2.65 1.79
N GLU A 108 -2.74 -3.56 2.75
CA GLU A 108 -3.91 -3.54 3.64
C GLU A 108 -3.97 -2.27 4.51
N ALA A 109 -2.83 -1.73 4.92
CA ALA A 109 -2.76 -0.47 5.67
C ALA A 109 -3.14 0.76 4.84
N ALA A 110 -2.99 0.70 3.50
CA ALA A 110 -3.26 1.80 2.59
C ALA A 110 -4.68 1.80 2.01
N ILE A 111 -5.41 0.68 2.09
CA ILE A 111 -6.76 0.51 1.54
C ILE A 111 -7.82 0.43 2.63
N THR A 112 -9.07 0.30 2.22
CA THR A 112 -10.24 0.14 3.09
C THR A 112 -10.99 -1.15 2.79
N TRP A 113 -11.87 -1.57 3.70
CA TRP A 113 -12.73 -2.75 3.53
C TRP A 113 -13.72 -2.66 2.35
N LYS A 114 -13.83 -1.50 1.70
CA LYS A 114 -14.64 -1.32 0.49
C LYS A 114 -13.86 -1.65 -0.78
N ASP A 115 -12.54 -1.69 -0.69
CA ASP A 115 -11.66 -2.01 -1.80
C ASP A 115 -11.61 -3.53 -2.02
N SER A 116 -11.38 -3.95 -3.25
CA SER A 116 -11.32 -5.36 -3.63
C SER A 116 -9.88 -5.80 -3.85
N ILE A 117 -9.51 -6.97 -3.34
CA ILE A 117 -8.19 -7.57 -3.48
C ILE A 117 -8.33 -8.93 -4.16
N ILE A 118 -7.46 -9.21 -5.12
CA ILE A 118 -7.30 -10.54 -5.73
C ILE A 118 -5.81 -10.90 -5.70
N THR A 119 -5.50 -12.15 -5.35
CA THR A 119 -4.14 -12.71 -5.37
C THR A 119 -4.15 -14.09 -6.01
N ALA A 120 -2.97 -14.64 -6.26
CA ALA A 120 -2.77 -16.00 -6.72
C ALA A 120 -2.80 -17.00 -5.55
N TYR A 121 -2.08 -18.11 -5.68
CA TYR A 121 -2.00 -19.19 -4.69
C TYR A 121 -1.06 -18.89 -3.50
N ARG A 122 -0.60 -17.64 -3.35
CA ARG A 122 0.31 -17.18 -2.31
C ARG A 122 -0.20 -15.87 -1.74
#